data_AF-A0A6B2CT34-F1
#
_entry.id   AF-A0A6B2CT34-F1
#
_cell.length_a   1.000
_cell.length_b   1.000
_cell.length_c   1.000
_cell.angle_alpha   90.00
_cell.angle_beta   90.00
_cell.angle_gamma   90.00
#
_symmetry.space_group_name_H-M   'P 1'
#
loop_
_entity.id
_entity.type
_entity.pdbx_description
1 polymer ?
#
loop_
_entity_poly.entity_id
_entity_poly.type
_entity_poly.pdbx_seq_one_letter_code
_entity_poly.pdbx_strand_id
1 'polypeptide(L)'
;MTFSIVATDGVDVGVAVASKFVAVGAFVPHGEAGVGAVATQCYANPRLGKAVLALIRQGLTAREAVEKALAQDPGKEQRQIGAVDIRGNAYGFTGGECPEHAGHVIGSGFVASGNILAGPQVVEAMARAFETQRGELVDKLLAALEAGEKAGGDRR
;
A
#
# COMPACT_ATOMS: atom_id res chain seq x y z
N MET A 1 7.30 0.88 -12.97
CA MET A 1 6.10 0.27 -12.42
C MET A 1 6.39 -0.22 -11.01
N THR A 2 5.49 0.10 -10.09
CA THR A 2 5.40 -0.51 -8.77
C THR A 2 3.94 -0.79 -8.45
N PHE A 3 3.65 -1.96 -7.87
CA PHE A 3 2.37 -2.25 -7.24
C PHE A 3 2.60 -2.91 -5.88
N SER A 4 1.72 -2.61 -4.93
CA SER A 4 1.81 -3.05 -3.55
C SER A 4 0.44 -3.28 -2.95
N ILE A 5 0.40 -4.08 -1.90
CA ILE A 5 -0.75 -4.18 -1.02
C ILE A 5 -0.28 -4.09 0.43
N VAL A 6 -1.01 -3.30 1.23
CA VAL A 6 -0.93 -3.33 2.69
C VAL A 6 -2.20 -3.95 3.23
N ALA A 7 -2.11 -4.76 4.27
CA ALA A 7 -3.28 -5.39 4.85
C ALA A 7 -3.09 -5.76 6.33
N THR A 8 -4.23 -5.96 6.99
CA THR A 8 -4.37 -6.50 8.34
C THR A 8 -5.53 -7.48 8.38
N ASP A 9 -5.44 -8.50 9.24
CA ASP A 9 -6.58 -9.37 9.57
C ASP A 9 -7.09 -9.15 11.00
N GLY A 10 -6.61 -8.10 11.67
CA GLY A 10 -6.93 -7.77 13.07
C GLY A 10 -5.96 -8.36 14.08
N VAL A 11 -5.09 -9.29 13.65
CA VAL A 11 -4.04 -9.90 14.47
C VAL A 11 -2.67 -9.60 13.87
N ASP A 12 -2.52 -9.86 12.57
CA ASP A 12 -1.32 -9.65 11.79
C ASP A 12 -1.45 -8.40 10.90
N VAL A 13 -0.30 -7.83 10.56
CA VAL A 13 -0.18 -6.74 9.59
C VAL A 13 0.91 -7.09 8.59
N GLY A 14 0.73 -6.70 7.33
CA GLY A 14 1.68 -7.05 6.30
C GLY A 14 1.70 -6.09 5.12
N VAL A 15 2.82 -6.11 4.41
CA VAL A 15 3.03 -5.39 3.16
C VAL A 15 3.64 -6.34 2.16
N ALA A 16 3.11 -6.35 0.94
CA ALA A 16 3.74 -7.01 -0.19
C ALA A 16 3.88 -6.02 -1.34
N VAL A 17 5.01 -6.03 -2.03
CA VAL A 17 5.34 -5.09 -3.11
C VAL A 17 6.14 -5.78 -4.19
N ALA A 18 5.84 -5.46 -5.44
CA ALA A 18 6.62 -5.82 -6.61
C ALA A 18 6.93 -4.57 -7.44
N SER A 19 8.16 -4.49 -7.95
CA SER A 19 8.62 -3.36 -8.74
C SER A 19 9.81 -3.73 -9.61
N LYS A 20 9.99 -2.96 -10.69
CA LYS A 20 11.24 -2.93 -11.47
C LYS A 20 12.30 -1.99 -10.88
N PHE A 21 11.97 -1.30 -9.79
CA PHE A 21 12.93 -0.56 -8.99
C PHE A 21 13.75 -1.52 -8.12
N VAL A 22 15.07 -1.42 -8.21
CA VAL A 22 16.00 -2.29 -7.49
C VAL A 22 15.85 -2.07 -5.99
N ALA A 23 15.82 -3.17 -5.22
CA ALA A 23 15.71 -3.16 -3.77
C ALA A 23 14.45 -2.46 -3.23
N VAL A 24 13.32 -2.55 -3.93
CA VAL A 24 12.03 -1.95 -3.51
C VAL A 24 11.64 -2.27 -2.06
N GLY A 25 11.99 -3.46 -1.57
CA GLY A 25 11.74 -3.91 -0.20
C GLY A 25 12.44 -3.08 0.89
N ALA A 26 13.47 -2.31 0.56
CA ALA A 26 14.14 -1.42 1.51
C ALA A 26 13.47 -0.03 1.64
N PHE A 27 12.56 0.31 0.73
CA PHE A 27 11.99 1.66 0.62
C PHE A 27 10.48 1.70 0.81
N VAL A 28 9.76 0.79 0.17
CA VAL A 28 8.29 0.83 0.12
C VAL A 28 7.65 0.26 1.37
N PRO A 29 7.98 -0.97 1.81
CA PRO A 29 7.24 -1.61 2.89
C PRO A 29 7.72 -1.15 4.26
N HIS A 30 6.75 -0.83 5.11
CA HIS A 30 6.95 -0.57 6.53
C HIS A 30 5.87 -1.32 7.30
N GLY A 31 6.25 -2.09 8.32
CA GLY A 31 5.31 -2.83 9.15
C GLY A 31 5.78 -2.85 10.60
N GLU A 32 4.82 -2.82 11.51
CA GLU A 32 5.06 -2.96 12.93
C GLU A 32 3.94 -3.78 13.56
N ALA A 33 4.32 -4.95 14.11
CA ALA A 33 3.38 -5.90 14.70
C ALA A 33 2.53 -5.25 15.79
N GLY A 34 1.22 -5.51 15.76
CA GLY A 34 0.26 -4.91 16.70
C GLY A 34 0.00 -3.41 16.51
N VAL A 35 0.59 -2.77 15.50
CA VAL A 35 0.41 -1.33 15.21
C VAL A 35 -0.23 -1.12 13.85
N GLY A 36 0.44 -1.55 12.77
CA GLY A 36 -0.01 -1.25 11.42
C GLY A 36 1.01 -1.57 10.33
N ALA A 37 0.59 -1.34 9.09
CA ALA A 37 1.41 -1.53 7.90
C ALA A 37 1.22 -0.37 6.93
N VAL A 38 2.31 0.06 6.27
CA VAL A 38 2.34 1.22 5.38
C VAL A 38 3.22 0.89 4.16
N ALA A 39 2.72 1.22 2.97
CA ALA A 39 3.47 1.21 1.73
C ALA A 39 3.56 2.65 1.21
N THR A 40 4.77 3.19 1.06
CA THR A 40 5.00 4.50 0.42
C THR A 40 5.81 4.34 -0.86
N GLN A 41 5.27 4.79 -1.98
CA GLN A 41 5.82 4.56 -3.32
C GLN A 41 5.61 5.77 -4.24
N CYS A 42 5.77 5.57 -5.56
CA CYS A 42 5.93 6.61 -6.58
C CYS A 42 7.27 7.35 -6.38
N TYR A 43 7.27 8.61 -5.97
CA TYR A 43 8.46 9.25 -5.42
C TYR A 43 8.55 8.93 -3.93
N ALA A 44 8.99 7.68 -3.65
CA ALA A 44 8.97 7.08 -2.33
C ALA A 44 9.72 7.94 -1.29
N ASN A 45 9.12 8.09 -0.11
CA ASN A 45 9.70 8.78 1.03
C ASN A 45 9.70 7.84 2.25
N PRO A 46 10.80 7.10 2.51
CA PRO A 46 10.83 6.14 3.63
C PRO A 46 10.63 6.78 5.02
N ARG A 47 10.87 8.10 5.16
CA ARG A 47 10.60 8.82 6.40
C ARG A 47 9.09 9.00 6.62
N LEU A 48 8.32 9.16 5.55
CA LEU A 48 6.86 9.25 5.59
C LEU A 48 6.25 7.96 6.14
N GLY A 49 6.68 6.79 5.67
CA GLY A 49 6.20 5.50 6.16
C GLY A 49 6.43 5.30 7.67
N LYS A 50 7.63 5.65 8.14
CA LYS A 50 7.96 5.64 9.58
C LYS A 50 7.13 6.64 10.40
N ALA A 51 6.90 7.84 9.87
CA ALA A 51 6.09 8.86 10.52
C ALA A 51 4.63 8.42 10.66
N VAL A 52 4.05 7.82 9.63
CA VAL A 52 2.68 7.28 9.66
C VAL A 52 2.56 6.16 10.70
N LEU A 53 3.47 5.18 10.73
CA LEU A 53 3.46 4.14 11.77
C LEU A 53 3.59 4.71 13.18
N ALA A 54 4.45 5.72 13.38
CA ALA A 54 4.59 6.37 14.67
C ALA A 54 3.30 7.05 15.15
N LEU A 55 2.54 7.66 14.22
CA LEU A 55 1.25 8.26 14.51
C LEU A 55 0.17 7.21 14.80
N ILE A 56 0.14 6.10 14.06
CA ILE A 56 -0.77 4.98 14.35
C ILE A 56 -0.50 4.40 15.73
N ARG A 57 0.78 4.24 16.11
CA ARG A 57 1.18 3.81 17.46
C ARG A 57 0.65 4.73 18.56
N GLN A 58 0.48 6.03 18.27
CA GLN A 58 -0.12 7.01 19.19
C GLN A 58 -1.65 6.92 19.27
N GLY A 59 -2.28 5.98 18.55
CA GLY A 59 -3.71 5.71 18.60
C GLY A 59 -4.50 6.30 17.43
N LEU A 60 -3.86 7.06 16.53
CA LEU A 60 -4.51 7.59 15.34
C LEU A 60 -4.91 6.46 14.40
N THR A 61 -6.00 6.65 13.68
CA THR A 61 -6.39 5.77 12.57
C THR A 61 -5.41 5.89 11.41
N ALA A 62 -5.38 4.89 10.52
CA ALA A 62 -4.57 4.95 9.31
C ALA A 62 -4.79 6.25 8.51
N ARG A 63 -6.05 6.69 8.40
CA ARG A 63 -6.42 7.93 7.71
C ARG A 63 -5.82 9.17 8.38
N GLU A 64 -6.08 9.35 9.68
CA GLU A 64 -5.58 10.51 10.43
C GLU A 64 -4.06 10.58 10.41
N ALA A 65 -3.39 9.43 10.54
CA ALA A 65 -1.94 9.33 10.50
C ALA A 65 -1.37 9.75 9.13
N VAL A 66 -1.94 9.24 8.04
CA VAL A 66 -1.53 9.58 6.67
C VAL A 66 -1.77 11.06 6.38
N GLU A 67 -2.97 11.57 6.63
CA GLU A 67 -3.31 12.98 6.37
C GLU A 67 -2.41 13.93 7.16
N LYS A 68 -2.17 13.63 8.44
CA LYS A 68 -1.27 14.43 9.31
C LYS A 68 0.18 14.39 8.85
N ALA A 69 0.68 13.24 8.39
CA ALA A 69 2.04 13.11 7.90
C ALA A 69 2.22 13.81 6.53
N LEU A 70 1.25 13.67 5.63
CA LEU A 70 1.26 14.34 4.31
C LEU A 70 1.14 15.86 4.41
N ALA A 71 0.45 16.39 5.43
CA ALA A 71 0.40 17.84 5.68
C ALA A 71 1.78 18.47 5.92
N GLN A 72 2.78 17.66 6.27
CA GLN A 72 4.17 18.09 6.48
C GLN A 72 5.10 17.73 5.30
N ASP A 73 4.60 17.05 4.27
CA ASP A 73 5.38 16.68 3.08
C ASP A 73 5.10 17.68 1.95
N PRO A 74 6.03 18.60 1.63
CA PRO A 74 5.83 19.57 0.55
C PRO A 74 5.72 18.90 -0.83
N GLY A 75 6.19 17.66 -0.97
CA GLY A 75 6.04 16.87 -2.19
C GLY A 75 4.89 15.86 -2.11
N LYS A 76 3.87 16.07 -1.26
CA LYS A 76 2.74 15.15 -1.09
C LYS A 76 2.10 14.71 -2.41
N GLU A 77 2.00 15.61 -3.39
CA GLU A 77 1.36 15.30 -4.68
C GLU A 77 2.16 14.29 -5.52
N GLN A 78 3.43 14.04 -5.19
CA GLN A 78 4.29 13.04 -5.82
C GLN A 78 4.28 11.70 -5.07
N ARG A 79 3.55 11.62 -3.95
CA ARG A 79 3.49 10.44 -3.08
C ARG A 79 2.31 9.57 -3.47
N GLN A 80 2.53 8.27 -3.39
CA GLN A 80 1.46 7.30 -3.30
C GLN A 80 1.65 6.51 -2.00
N ILE A 81 0.60 6.41 -1.19
CA ILE A 81 0.66 5.76 0.12
C ILE A 81 -0.60 4.92 0.37
N GLY A 82 -0.39 3.69 0.85
CA GLY A 82 -1.43 2.86 1.43
C GLY A 82 -1.07 2.56 2.87
N ALA A 83 -2.02 2.65 3.78
CA ALA A 83 -1.81 2.35 5.20
C ALA A 83 -2.99 1.57 5.78
N VAL A 84 -2.69 0.69 6.73
CA VAL A 84 -3.66 0.05 7.63
C VAL A 84 -3.19 0.18 9.06
N ASP A 85 -4.13 0.35 9.99
CA ASP A 85 -3.88 0.13 11.41
C ASP A 85 -4.32 -1.28 11.84
N ILE A 86 -3.83 -1.75 12.98
CA ILE A 86 -4.16 -3.10 13.48
C ILE A 86 -5.67 -3.31 13.69
N ARG A 87 -6.46 -2.24 13.86
CA ARG A 87 -7.91 -2.31 14.09
C ARG A 87 -8.71 -2.52 12.81
N GLY A 88 -8.05 -2.60 11.64
CA GLY A 88 -8.71 -2.80 10.36
C GLY A 88 -9.04 -1.52 9.60
N ASN A 89 -8.67 -0.34 10.12
CA ASN A 89 -8.89 0.89 9.37
C ASN A 89 -7.86 0.98 8.24
N ALA A 90 -8.33 1.20 7.02
CA ALA A 90 -7.51 1.29 5.82
C ALA A 90 -7.65 2.67 5.17
N TYR A 91 -6.55 3.21 4.65
CA TYR A 91 -6.54 4.48 3.92
C TYR A 91 -5.48 4.51 2.84
N GLY A 92 -5.88 4.96 1.64
CA GLY A 92 -5.02 5.15 0.48
C GLY A 92 -5.02 6.60 0.03
N PHE A 93 -3.87 7.08 -0.44
CA PHE A 93 -3.72 8.38 -1.07
C PHE A 93 -2.80 8.25 -2.30
N THR A 94 -3.23 8.84 -3.41
CA THR A 94 -2.44 8.98 -4.64
C THR A 94 -2.41 10.46 -4.98
N GLY A 95 -1.24 11.09 -4.93
CA GLY A 95 -1.08 12.50 -5.26
C GLY A 95 -1.25 12.78 -6.76
N GLY A 96 -1.66 14.00 -7.09
CA GLY A 96 -1.99 14.39 -8.46
C GLY A 96 -0.80 14.47 -9.43
N GLU A 97 0.43 14.48 -8.92
CA GLU A 97 1.67 14.45 -9.72
C GLU A 97 2.25 13.04 -9.89
N CYS A 98 1.53 12.00 -9.44
CA CYS A 98 1.90 10.62 -9.74
C CYS A 98 1.77 10.35 -11.26
N PRO A 99 2.65 9.53 -11.85
CA PRO A 99 2.56 9.16 -13.26
C PRO A 99 1.20 8.54 -13.64
N GLU A 100 0.86 8.57 -14.93
CA GLU A 100 -0.35 7.94 -15.44
C GLU A 100 -0.49 6.47 -15.02
N HIS A 101 -1.74 6.02 -14.95
CA HIS A 101 -2.11 4.72 -14.38
C HIS A 101 -1.65 4.52 -12.93
N ALA A 102 -1.64 5.61 -12.15
CA ALA A 102 -1.55 5.56 -10.70
C ALA A 102 -2.94 5.52 -10.06
N GLY A 103 -3.13 4.61 -9.11
CA GLY A 103 -4.40 4.44 -8.42
C GLY A 103 -4.30 3.50 -7.23
N HIS A 104 -5.41 3.39 -6.49
CA HIS A 104 -5.53 2.47 -5.37
C HIS A 104 -6.97 1.99 -5.20
N VAL A 105 -7.14 0.85 -4.55
CA VAL A 105 -8.42 0.31 -4.09
C VAL A 105 -8.31 0.11 -2.58
N ILE A 106 -9.27 0.66 -1.83
CA ILE A 106 -9.38 0.50 -0.39
C ILE A 106 -10.51 -0.50 -0.13
N GLY A 107 -10.22 -1.54 0.65
CA GLY A 107 -11.22 -2.49 1.12
C GLY A 107 -11.17 -2.65 2.64
N SER A 108 -11.87 -3.66 3.14
CA SER A 108 -11.92 -3.94 4.58
C SER A 108 -10.56 -4.47 5.06
N GLY A 109 -9.80 -3.65 5.77
CA GLY A 109 -8.49 -4.02 6.30
C GLY A 109 -7.37 -4.11 5.27
N PHE A 110 -7.51 -3.53 4.08
CA PHE A 110 -6.42 -3.49 3.09
C PHE A 110 -6.46 -2.29 2.15
N VAL A 111 -5.31 -2.00 1.54
CA VAL A 111 -5.19 -1.07 0.40
C VAL A 111 -4.27 -1.68 -0.65
N ALA A 112 -4.80 -1.92 -1.86
CA ALA A 112 -4.01 -2.24 -3.05
C ALA A 112 -3.68 -0.95 -3.80
N SER A 113 -2.44 -0.76 -4.24
CA SER A 113 -1.98 0.48 -4.86
C SER A 113 -0.95 0.21 -5.95
N GLY A 114 -0.86 1.10 -6.95
CA GLY A 114 0.18 1.00 -7.96
C GLY A 114 0.30 2.25 -8.82
N ASN A 115 1.45 2.37 -9.49
CA ASN A 115 1.77 3.45 -10.42
C ASN A 115 2.60 2.92 -11.60
N ILE A 116 2.47 3.60 -12.75
CA ILE A 116 3.04 3.16 -14.04
C ILE A 116 2.52 1.74 -14.37
N LEU A 117 1.22 1.51 -14.14
CA LEU A 117 0.55 0.23 -14.38
C LEU A 117 0.08 0.10 -15.84
N ALA A 118 -0.32 -1.10 -16.25
CA ALA A 118 -1.03 -1.27 -17.51
C ALA A 118 -2.43 -0.60 -17.55
N GLY A 119 -3.03 -0.38 -16.37
CA GLY A 119 -4.33 0.23 -16.22
C GLY A 119 -4.95 -0.06 -14.84
N PRO A 120 -6.15 0.48 -14.56
CA PRO A 120 -6.82 0.34 -13.27
C PRO A 120 -7.14 -1.13 -12.91
N GLN A 121 -7.34 -1.99 -13.91
CA GLN A 121 -7.67 -3.39 -13.72
C GLN A 121 -6.62 -4.16 -12.90
N VAL A 122 -5.37 -3.66 -12.84
CA VAL A 122 -4.29 -4.27 -12.06
C VAL A 122 -4.60 -4.19 -10.57
N VAL A 123 -4.83 -3.00 -10.01
CA VAL A 123 -5.14 -2.84 -8.58
C VAL A 123 -6.50 -3.42 -8.21
N GLU A 124 -7.46 -3.44 -9.15
CA GLU A 124 -8.74 -4.11 -8.96
C GLU A 124 -8.59 -5.64 -8.90
N ALA A 125 -7.74 -6.24 -9.74
CA ALA A 125 -7.45 -7.66 -9.70
C ALA A 125 -6.74 -8.05 -8.40
N MET A 126 -5.79 -7.24 -7.93
CA MET A 126 -5.14 -7.42 -6.63
C MET A 126 -6.16 -7.42 -5.49
N ALA A 127 -7.07 -6.43 -5.47
CA ALA A 127 -8.11 -6.33 -4.45
C ALA A 127 -9.04 -7.55 -4.44
N ARG A 128 -9.57 -7.93 -5.60
CA ARG A 128 -10.44 -9.13 -5.74
C ARG A 128 -9.74 -10.41 -5.29
N ALA A 129 -8.47 -10.58 -5.65
CA ALA A 129 -7.69 -11.75 -5.24
C ALA A 129 -7.49 -11.78 -3.72
N PHE A 130 -7.14 -10.64 -3.11
CA PHE A 130 -7.00 -10.54 -1.66
C PHE A 130 -8.28 -10.89 -0.91
N GLU A 131 -9.43 -10.41 -1.38
CA GLU A 131 -10.74 -10.63 -0.74
C GLU A 131 -11.24 -12.07 -0.87
N THR A 132 -10.91 -12.75 -1.97
CA THR A 132 -11.40 -14.11 -2.26
C THR A 132 -10.44 -15.21 -1.81
N GLN A 133 -9.16 -14.89 -1.65
CA GLN A 133 -8.15 -15.84 -1.21
C GLN A 133 -8.40 -16.26 0.24
N ARG A 134 -8.28 -17.57 0.48
CA ARG A 134 -8.32 -18.18 1.81
C ARG A 134 -6.91 -18.48 2.30
N GLY A 135 -6.77 -18.65 3.61
CA GLY A 135 -5.48 -18.90 4.26
C GLY A 135 -5.05 -17.74 5.14
N GLU A 136 -3.76 -17.73 5.47
CA GLU A 136 -3.14 -16.72 6.33
C GLU A 136 -3.00 -15.39 5.59
N LEU A 137 -2.69 -14.31 6.32
CA LEU A 137 -2.47 -12.99 5.71
C LEU A 137 -1.41 -13.03 4.60
N VAL A 138 -0.34 -13.82 4.76
CA VAL A 138 0.71 -13.97 3.76
C VAL A 138 0.19 -14.58 2.44
N ASP A 139 -0.70 -15.56 2.50
CA ASP A 139 -1.27 -16.21 1.30
C ASP A 139 -2.09 -15.19 0.50
N LYS A 140 -2.87 -14.36 1.19
CA LYS A 140 -3.69 -13.31 0.58
C LYS A 140 -2.84 -12.22 -0.05
N LEU A 141 -1.77 -11.80 0.63
CA LEU A 141 -0.83 -10.81 0.12
C LEU A 141 -0.11 -11.31 -1.15
N LEU A 142 0.34 -12.57 -1.15
CA LEU A 142 0.97 -13.19 -2.32
C LEU A 142 -0.03 -13.35 -3.48
N ALA A 143 -1.24 -13.84 -3.22
CA ALA A 143 -2.29 -13.96 -4.23
C ALA A 143 -2.62 -12.61 -4.88
N ALA A 144 -2.64 -11.53 -4.09
CA ALA A 144 -2.82 -10.19 -4.62
C ALA A 144 -1.68 -9.79 -5.58
N LEU A 145 -0.41 -10.00 -5.21
CA LEU A 145 0.71 -9.70 -6.11
C LEU A 145 0.67 -10.52 -7.39
N GLU A 146 0.38 -11.82 -7.32
CA GLU A 146 0.27 -12.67 -8.49
C GLU A 146 -0.85 -12.23 -9.43
N ALA A 147 -2.00 -11.82 -8.89
CA ALA A 147 -3.11 -11.29 -9.67
C ALA A 147 -2.75 -9.94 -10.32
N GLY A 148 -2.05 -9.07 -9.59
CA GLY A 148 -1.53 -7.81 -10.11
C GLY A 148 -0.58 -8.03 -11.29
N GLU A 149 0.36 -8.95 -11.14
CA GLU A 149 1.30 -9.32 -12.21
C GLU A 149 0.56 -9.80 -13.47
N LYS A 150 -0.34 -10.79 -13.33
CA LYS A 150 -1.13 -11.36 -14.44
C LYS A 150 -2.03 -10.33 -15.14
N ALA A 151 -2.51 -9.32 -14.43
CA ALA A 151 -3.41 -8.29 -14.96
C ALA A 151 -2.70 -7.18 -15.76
N GLY A 152 -1.38 -7.30 -15.95
CA GLY A 152 -0.55 -6.29 -16.58
C GLY A 152 0.20 -5.44 -15.55
N GLY A 153 0.65 -6.07 -14.47
CA GLY A 153 1.81 -5.58 -13.74
C GLY A 153 2.94 -5.47 -14.76
N ASP A 154 3.58 -6.56 -15.12
CA ASP A 154 4.55 -6.48 -16.21
C ASP A 154 3.90 -6.38 -17.59
N ARG A 155 4.25 -5.33 -18.34
CA ARG A 155 3.85 -5.12 -19.75
C ARG A 155 4.98 -5.39 -20.75
N ARG A 156 6.14 -5.88 -20.28
CA ARG A 156 7.28 -6.26 -21.12
C ARG A 156 7.34 -7.76 -21.35
#